data_AF-A0A154M483-F1
#
_entry.id   AF-A0A154M483-F1
#
_cell.length_a   1.000
_cell.length_b   1.000
_cell.length_c   1.000
_cell.angle_alpha   90.00
_cell.angle_beta   90.00
_cell.angle_gamma   90.00
#
_symmetry.space_group_name_H-M   'P 1'
#
loop_
_entity.id
_entity.type
_entity.pdbx_description
1 polymer ?
#
loop_
_entity_poly.entity_id
_entity_poly.type
_entity_poly.pdbx_seq_one_letter_code
_entity_poly.pdbx_strand_id
1 'polypeptide(L)' 'MTTDDNIDDARWRASFWREMATIERAKGALMERHEVDSHAAAALLALCAEQDGIEISEAAQRLS' A
#
# COMPACT_ATOMS: atom_id res chain seq x y z
N MET A 1 2.91 10.23 -32.36
CA MET A 1 2.77 10.62 -30.95
C MET A 1 1.94 9.53 -30.29
N THR A 2 2.58 8.41 -29.94
CA THR A 2 1.90 7.15 -29.51
C THR A 2 2.79 6.28 -28.62
N THR A 3 4.11 6.43 -28.70
CA THR A 3 5.05 5.71 -27.85
C THR A 3 5.17 6.29 -26.45
N ASP A 4 5.00 7.61 -26.30
CA ASP A 4 5.16 8.31 -25.01
C ASP A 4 4.01 8.00 -24.05
N ASP A 5 2.75 8.05 -24.51
CA ASP A 5 1.56 7.71 -23.71
C ASP A 5 1.56 6.26 -23.23
N ASN A 6 2.09 5.33 -24.04
CA ASN A 6 2.20 3.91 -23.67
C ASN A 6 3.30 3.64 -22.63
N ILE A 7 4.39 4.42 -22.66
CA ILE A 7 5.45 4.34 -21.64
C ILE A 7 4.92 4.91 -20.31
N ASP A 8 4.08 5.95 -20.37
CA ASP A 8 3.44 6.53 -19.20
C ASP A 8 2.44 5.57 -18.54
N ASP A 9 1.60 4.87 -19.32
CA ASP A 9 0.70 3.82 -18.82
C ASP A 9 1.47 2.67 -18.16
N ALA A 10 2.50 2.12 -18.82
CA ALA A 10 3.28 1.02 -18.28
C ALA A 10 4.01 1.40 -16.99
N ARG A 11 4.55 2.63 -16.93
CA ARG A 11 5.20 3.15 -15.73
C ARG A 11 4.20 3.35 -14.59
N TRP A 12 3.06 3.96 -14.88
CA TRP A 12 1.99 4.17 -13.90
C TRP A 12 1.50 2.84 -13.31
N ARG A 13 1.23 1.84 -14.17
CA ARG A 13 0.83 0.49 -13.73
C ARG A 13 1.89 -0.16 -12.85
N ALA A 14 3.17 -0.05 -13.23
CA ALA A 14 4.25 -0.62 -12.43
C ALA A 14 4.36 0.02 -11.04
N SER A 15 4.18 1.35 -10.95
CA SER A 15 4.15 2.05 -9.66
C SER A 15 2.94 1.63 -8.82
N PHE A 16 1.74 1.60 -9.43
CA PHE A 16 0.52 1.15 -8.77
C PHE A 16 0.65 -0.26 -8.17
N TRP A 17 1.18 -1.22 -8.94
CA TRP A 17 1.38 -2.59 -8.44
C TRP A 17 2.42 -2.68 -7.32
N ARG A 18 3.46 -1.85 -7.33
CA ARG A 18 4.44 -1.78 -6.24
C ARG A 18 3.84 -1.23 -4.95
N GLU A 19 3.00 -0.21 -5.06
CA GLU A 19 2.27 0.36 -3.92
C GLU A 19 1.33 -0.67 -3.32
N MET A 20 0.52 -1.33 -4.16
CA MET A 20 -0.39 -2.40 -3.71
C MET A 20 0.35 -3.57 -3.05
N ALA A 21 1.49 -3.99 -3.59
CA ALA A 21 2.30 -5.04 -3.00
C ALA A 21 2.86 -4.66 -1.63
N THR A 22 3.23 -3.39 -1.44
CA THR A 22 3.69 -2.86 -0.16
C THR A 22 2.56 -2.83 0.86
N ILE A 23 1.37 -2.39 0.46
CA ILE A 23 0.17 -2.38 1.30
C ILE A 23 -0.21 -3.79 1.76
N GLU A 24 -0.24 -4.77 0.84
CA GLU A 24 -0.57 -6.15 1.20
C GLU A 24 0.50 -6.79 2.11
N ARG A 25 1.79 -6.46 1.91
CA ARG A 25 2.85 -6.90 2.84
C ARG A 25 2.65 -6.32 4.24
N ALA A 26 2.39 -5.02 4.35
CA ALA A 26 2.15 -4.38 5.63
C ALA A 26 0.91 -4.96 6.34
N LYS A 27 -0.16 -5.23 5.59
CA LYS A 27 -1.34 -5.95 6.12
C LYS A 27 -0.97 -7.33 6.64
N GLY A 28 -0.18 -8.11 5.89
CA GLY A 28 0.31 -9.41 6.35
C GLY A 28 1.08 -9.34 7.66
N ALA A 29 2.00 -8.37 7.78
CA ALA A 29 2.74 -8.14 9.02
C ALA A 29 1.83 -7.75 10.20
N LEU A 30 0.80 -6.94 9.96
CA LEU A 30 -0.19 -6.57 10.99
C LEU A 30 -1.06 -7.76 11.40
N MET A 31 -1.46 -8.60 10.44
CA MET A 31 -2.22 -9.83 10.71
C MET A 31 -1.41 -10.77 11.61
N GLU A 32 -0.13 -11.01 11.29
CA GLU A 32 0.76 -11.86 12.08
C GLU A 32 1.05 -11.27 13.46
N ARG A 33 1.30 -9.95 13.54
CA ARG A 33 1.69 -9.28 14.79
C ARG A 33 0.54 -9.17 15.79
N HIS A 34 -0.68 -8.96 15.31
CA HIS A 34 -1.85 -8.70 16.16
C HIS A 34 -2.84 -9.87 16.19
N GLU A 35 -2.56 -10.95 15.47
CA GLU A 35 -3.45 -12.11 15.33
C GLU A 35 -4.85 -11.71 14.85
N VAL A 36 -4.91 -10.79 13.89
CA VAL A 36 -6.15 -10.24 13.34
C VAL A 36 -6.40 -10.69 11.91
N ASP A 37 -7.66 -10.60 11.47
CA ASP A 37 -8.01 -10.86 10.07
C ASP A 37 -7.56 -9.71 9.14
N SER A 38 -7.70 -9.94 7.83
CA SER A 38 -7.28 -8.98 6.81
C SER A 38 -8.06 -7.66 6.86
N HIS A 39 -9.33 -7.69 7.31
CA HIS A 39 -10.17 -6.50 7.41
C HIS A 39 -9.70 -5.62 8.57
N ALA A 40 -9.48 -6.21 9.74
CA ALA A 40 -8.93 -5.54 10.91
C ALA A 40 -7.51 -5.01 10.64
N ALA A 41 -6.65 -5.77 9.96
CA ALA A 41 -5.33 -5.29 9.55
C ALA A 41 -5.40 -4.08 8.61
N ALA A 42 -6.35 -4.07 7.66
CA ALA A 42 -6.58 -2.92 6.78
C ALA A 42 -7.09 -1.69 7.56
N ALA A 43 -7.98 -1.89 8.53
CA ALA A 43 -8.48 -0.82 9.39
C ALA A 43 -7.37 -0.24 10.28
N LEU A 44 -6.49 -1.08 10.84
CA LEU A 44 -5.32 -0.63 11.60
C LEU A 44 -4.36 0.19 10.73
N LEU A 45 -4.08 -0.28 9.51
CA LEU A 45 -3.23 0.45 8.58
C LEU A 45 -3.82 1.82 8.20
N ALA A 46 -5.13 1.87 7.95
CA ALA A 46 -5.84 3.12 7.67
C ALA A 46 -5.81 4.08 8.87
N LEU A 47 -5.98 3.56 10.09
CA LEU A 47 -5.89 4.34 11.32
C LEU A 47 -4.48 4.94 11.49
N CYS A 48 -3.41 4.17 11.22
CA CYS A 48 -2.05 4.69 11.26
C CYS A 48 -1.84 5.83 10.26
N ALA A 49 -2.34 5.68 9.04
CA ALA A 49 -2.27 6.72 8.02
C ALA A 49 -3.01 8.00 8.44
N GLU A 50 -4.20 7.86 9.02
CA GLU A 50 -4.99 8.98 9.54
C GLU A 50 -4.29 9.70 10.71
N GLN A 51 -3.73 8.95 11.66
CA GLN A 51 -3.03 9.50 12.82
C GLN A 51 -1.78 10.29 12.44
N ASP A 52 -1.04 9.81 11.44
CA ASP A 52 0.17 10.46 10.94
C ASP A 52 -0.12 11.53 9.87
N GLY A 53 -1.36 11.62 9.37
CA GLY A 53 -1.75 12.53 8.29
C GLY A 53 -1.07 12.21 6.96
N ILE A 54 -0.81 10.94 6.69
CA ILE A 54 -0.09 10.44 5.50
C ILE A 54 -0.97 9.52 4.65
N GLU A 55 -0.49 9.17 3.46
CA GLU A 55 -1.16 8.19 2.62
C GLU A 55 -0.98 6.75 3.17
N ILE A 56 -1.96 5.88 2.89
CA ILE A 56 -1.92 4.46 3.30
C ILE A 56 -0.68 3.74 2.73
N SER A 57 -0.30 4.07 1.50
CA SER A 57 0.90 3.56 0.83
C SER A 57 2.18 3.95 1.59
N GLU A 58 2.23 5.16 2.14
CA GLU A 58 3.34 5.63 2.96
C GLU A 58 3.34 4.98 4.35
N ALA A 59 2.17 4.86 4.99
CA ALA A 59 2.04 4.12 6.25
C ALA A 59 2.50 2.66 6.09
N ALA A 60 2.15 2.01 4.97
CA ALA A 60 2.58 0.65 4.66
C ALA A 60 4.09 0.55 4.45
N GLN A 61 4.74 1.55 3.84
CA GLN A 61 6.19 1.60 3.70
C GLN A 61 6.91 1.73 5.05
N ARG A 62 6.34 2.47 6.00
CA ARG A 62 6.91 2.60 7.36
C ARG A 62 6.82 1.31 8.19
N LEU A 63 5.89 0.43 7.83
CA LEU A 63 5.64 -0.85 8.51
C LEU A 63 6.30 -2.06 7.85
N SER A 64 6.79 -1.91 6.61
CA SER A 64 7.49 -2.94 5.84
C SER A 64 8.96 -3.04 6.22
#